data_AF-N9MRG9-F1
#
_entry.id   AF-N9MRG9-F1
#
_cell.length_a   1.000
_cell.length_b   1.000
_cell.length_c   1.000
_cell.angle_alpha   90.00
_cell.angle_beta   90.00
_cell.angle_gamma   90.00
#
_symmetry.space_group_name_H-M   'P 1'
#
loop_
_entity.id
_entity.type
_entity.pdbx_description
1 polymer ?
#
loop_
_entity_poly.entity_id
_entity_poly.type
_entity_poly.pdbx_seq_one_letter_code
_entity_poly.pdbx_strand_id
1 'polypeptide(L)'
;MNNALTQMKMLEQVVSALSEDLIKDLVFIGGCTTSLFLDPENLSLSTRYTQDVDLIVDIKTTTQWYELDEKVRKLGFKNYQSSDPFEKNTDFTCRYQLGEDLIVDLCPLMKKF
;
A
#
# COMPACT_ATOMS: atom_id res chain seq x y z
N MET A 1 -16.16 -5.80 -13.38
CA MET A 1 -14.79 -5.34 -13.70
C MET A 1 -13.85 -6.50 -13.43
N ASN A 2 -12.86 -6.73 -14.28
CA ASN A 2 -11.86 -7.78 -14.04
C ASN A 2 -10.97 -7.35 -12.86
N ASN A 3 -10.80 -8.21 -11.86
CA ASN A 3 -9.97 -7.94 -10.68
C ASN A 3 -8.56 -7.50 -11.08
N ALA A 4 -7.97 -8.08 -12.13
CA ALA A 4 -6.66 -7.70 -12.62
C ALA A 4 -6.58 -6.22 -13.04
N LEU A 5 -7.59 -5.74 -13.77
CA LEU A 5 -7.67 -4.34 -14.20
C LEU A 5 -7.91 -3.40 -13.01
N THR A 6 -8.74 -3.81 -12.05
CA THR A 6 -8.98 -3.04 -10.83
C THR A 6 -7.70 -2.89 -10.02
N GLN A 7 -6.94 -3.97 -9.84
CA GLN A 7 -5.69 -3.96 -9.09
C GLN A 7 -4.61 -3.09 -9.75
N MET A 8 -4.46 -3.14 -11.08
CA MET A 8 -3.54 -2.24 -11.78
C MET A 8 -3.89 -0.77 -11.55
N LYS A 9 -5.18 -0.41 -11.54
CA LYS A 9 -5.61 0.96 -11.22
C LYS A 9 -5.27 1.37 -9.79
N MET A 10 -5.42 0.46 -8.82
CA MET A 10 -5.01 0.72 -7.43
C MET A 10 -3.51 1.00 -7.35
N LEU A 11 -2.68 0.22 -8.06
CA LEU A 11 -1.23 0.46 -8.14
C LEU A 11 -0.90 1.81 -8.79
N GLU A 12 -1.55 2.14 -9.93
CA GLU A 12 -1.38 3.42 -10.62
C GLU A 12 -1.76 4.60 -9.73
N GLN A 13 -2.83 4.49 -8.94
CA GLN A 13 -3.25 5.51 -7.98
C GLN A 13 -2.19 5.75 -6.89
N VAL A 14 -1.63 4.67 -6.32
CA VAL A 14 -0.56 4.80 -5.32
C VAL A 14 0.69 5.40 -5.94
N VAL A 15 1.12 4.93 -7.11
CA VAL A 15 2.28 5.49 -7.83
C VAL A 15 2.08 6.97 -8.13
N SER A 16 0.87 7.38 -8.54
CA SER A 16 0.57 8.79 -8.86
C SER A 16 0.56 9.70 -7.63
N ALA A 17 0.32 9.15 -6.43
CA ALA A 17 0.33 9.89 -5.17
C ALA A 17 1.72 9.97 -4.52
N LEU A 18 2.61 9.02 -4.82
CA LEU A 18 3.97 9.01 -4.31
C LEU A 18 4.86 9.98 -5.09
N SER A 19 5.91 10.50 -4.44
CA SER A 19 6.95 11.25 -5.15
C SER A 19 7.90 10.31 -5.89
N GLU A 20 8.51 10.79 -6.98
CA GLU A 20 9.48 10.00 -7.76
C GLU A 20 10.64 9.46 -6.92
N ASP A 21 11.10 10.23 -5.94
CA ASP A 21 12.18 9.81 -5.05
C ASP A 21 11.73 8.70 -4.11
N LEU A 22 10.50 8.78 -3.59
CA LEU A 22 9.99 7.78 -2.66
C LEU A 22 9.71 6.45 -3.38
N ILE A 23 9.22 6.48 -4.63
CA ILE A 23 8.96 5.26 -5.43
C ILE A 23 10.23 4.41 -5.58
N LYS A 24 11.41 5.04 -5.69
CA LYS A 24 12.69 4.32 -5.86
C LYS A 24 13.10 3.50 -4.64
N ASP A 25 12.58 3.86 -3.46
CA ASP A 25 12.90 3.22 -2.18
C ASP A 25 11.82 2.22 -1.73
N LEU A 26 10.84 1.93 -2.59
CA LEU A 26 9.67 1.11 -2.30
C LEU A 26 9.58 -0.12 -3.20
N VAL A 27 9.04 -1.21 -2.66
CA VAL A 27 8.73 -2.41 -3.44
C VAL A 27 7.28 -2.81 -3.23
N PHE A 28 6.48 -2.80 -4.30
CA PHE A 28 5.12 -3.31 -4.28
C PHE A 28 5.13 -4.84 -4.15
N ILE A 29 4.34 -5.37 -3.23
CA ILE A 29 4.24 -6.82 -2.97
C ILE A 29 2.79 -7.22 -2.71
N GLY A 30 2.57 -8.47 -2.31
CA GLY A 30 1.25 -8.93 -1.88
C GLY A 30 0.30 -9.22 -3.04
N GLY A 31 -0.96 -9.44 -2.70
CA GLY A 31 -1.96 -9.89 -3.67
C GLY A 31 -2.24 -8.87 -4.77
N CYS A 32 -2.11 -7.57 -4.49
CA CYS A 32 -2.31 -6.49 -5.46
C CYS A 32 -1.37 -6.57 -6.68
N THR A 33 -0.19 -7.19 -6.52
CA THR A 33 0.80 -7.35 -7.59
C THR A 33 0.61 -8.60 -8.44
N THR A 34 -0.21 -9.57 -8.00
CA THR A 34 -0.36 -10.89 -8.65
C THR A 34 -0.63 -10.78 -10.15
N SER A 35 -1.46 -9.81 -10.54
CA SER A 35 -1.88 -9.62 -11.94
C SER A 35 -0.75 -9.15 -12.86
N LEU A 36 0.32 -8.55 -12.31
CA LEU A 36 1.50 -8.13 -13.08
C LEU A 36 2.35 -9.31 -13.57
N PHE A 37 2.18 -10.48 -12.97
CA PHE A 37 2.90 -11.71 -13.33
C PHE A 37 2.15 -12.58 -14.34
N LEU A 38 1.00 -12.11 -14.85
CA LEU A 38 0.20 -12.82 -15.82
C LEU A 38 0.50 -12.32 -17.23
N ASP A 39 0.55 -13.25 -18.19
CA ASP A 39 0.55 -12.89 -19.60
C ASP A 39 -0.78 -12.20 -19.97
N PRO A 40 -0.79 -11.30 -20.98
CA PRO A 40 -1.99 -10.58 -21.39
C PRO A 40 -3.21 -11.46 -21.69
N GLU A 41 -2.99 -12.64 -22.27
CA GLU A 41 -4.02 -13.66 -22.53
C GLU A 41 -4.66 -14.23 -21.26
N ASN A 42 -3.88 -14.27 -20.17
CA ASN A 42 -4.26 -14.82 -18.88
C ASN A 42 -4.85 -13.76 -17.93
N LEU A 43 -4.86 -12.47 -18.31
CA LEU A 43 -5.45 -11.42 -17.48
C LEU A 43 -6.94 -11.65 -17.19
N SER A 44 -7.65 -12.37 -18.06
CA SER A 44 -9.06 -12.72 -17.86
C SER A 44 -9.31 -13.77 -16.77
N LEU A 45 -8.26 -14.47 -16.32
CA LEU A 45 -8.36 -15.44 -15.23
C LEU A 45 -8.72 -14.72 -13.93
N SER A 46 -9.50 -15.38 -13.09
CA SER A 46 -9.90 -14.83 -11.79
C SER A 46 -8.69 -14.74 -10.86
N THR A 47 -8.10 -13.56 -10.73
CA THR A 47 -7.18 -13.26 -9.62
C THR A 47 -7.99 -13.03 -8.35
N ARG A 48 -7.44 -13.44 -7.20
CA ARG A 48 -8.04 -13.10 -5.91
C ARG A 48 -7.97 -11.58 -5.73
N TYR A 49 -9.12 -10.97 -5.47
CA TYR A 49 -9.18 -9.55 -5.15
C TYR A 49 -8.59 -9.26 -3.76
N THR A 50 -7.87 -8.14 -3.66
CA THR A 50 -7.40 -7.52 -2.41
C THR A 50 -7.93 -6.08 -2.33
N GLN A 51 -8.11 -5.57 -1.12
CA GLN A 51 -8.59 -4.20 -0.86
C GLN A 51 -7.45 -3.21 -0.64
N ASP A 52 -6.26 -3.72 -0.41
CA ASP A 52 -5.05 -3.02 -0.01
C ASP A 52 -3.97 -3.10 -1.10
N VAL A 53 -3.09 -2.11 -1.07
CA VAL A 53 -1.79 -2.11 -1.75
C VAL A 53 -0.70 -2.22 -0.70
N ASP A 54 0.08 -3.30 -0.77
CA ASP A 54 1.21 -3.54 0.13
C ASP A 54 2.52 -3.03 -0.48
N LEU A 55 3.29 -2.25 0.29
CA LEU A 55 4.63 -1.82 -0.08
C LEU A 55 5.63 -2.18 1.02
N ILE A 56 6.80 -2.64 0.61
CA ILE A 56 7.95 -2.79 1.49
C ILE A 56 8.77 -1.49 1.47
N VAL A 57 9.25 -1.07 2.65
CA VAL A 57 10.15 0.08 2.86
C VAL A 57 11.46 -0.36 3.53
N ASP A 58 12.61 0.18 3.09
CA ASP A 58 13.90 -0.03 3.78
C ASP A 58 14.07 0.95 4.95
N ILE A 59 13.43 0.61 6.08
CA ILE A 59 13.49 1.40 7.32
C ILE A 59 14.19 0.58 8.40
N LYS A 60 15.20 1.20 9.04
CA LYS A 60 16.09 0.58 10.04
C LYS A 60 16.08 1.29 11.38
N THR A 61 15.22 2.26 11.60
CA THR A 61 15.08 2.95 12.89
C THR A 61 13.68 3.51 13.05
N THR A 62 13.26 3.74 14.28
CA THR A 62 12.00 4.43 14.58
C THR A 62 12.00 5.87 14.08
N THR A 63 13.14 6.56 14.08
CA THR A 63 13.25 7.94 13.55
C THR A 63 12.98 7.96 12.05
N GLN A 64 13.61 7.07 11.28
CA GLN A 64 13.36 6.94 9.84
C GLN A 64 11.90 6.61 9.54
N TRP A 65 11.25 5.81 10.40
CA TRP A 65 9.82 5.54 10.30
C TRP A 65 8.98 6.81 10.42
N TYR A 66 9.22 7.64 11.44
CA TYR A 66 8.48 8.89 11.61
C TYR A 66 8.74 9.89 10.48
N GLU A 67 9.95 9.93 9.93
CA GLU A 67 10.27 10.75 8.76
C GLU A 67 9.51 10.28 7.51
N LEU A 68 9.44 8.96 7.28
CA LEU A 68 8.66 8.38 6.19
C LEU A 68 7.17 8.68 6.38
N ASP A 69 6.63 8.45 7.57
CA ASP A 69 5.24 8.75 7.93
C ASP A 69 4.88 10.21 7.65
N GLU A 70 5.73 11.16 8.06
CA GLU A 70 5.51 12.58 7.78
C GLU A 70 5.52 12.88 6.27
N LYS A 71 6.45 12.26 5.51
CA LYS A 71 6.53 12.42 4.05
C LYS A 71 5.27 11.91 3.36
N VAL A 72 4.81 10.70 3.68
CA VAL A 72 3.61 10.14 3.03
C VAL A 72 2.35 10.92 3.43
N ARG A 73 2.24 11.37 4.68
CA ARG A 73 1.10 12.20 5.10
C ARG A 73 1.04 13.55 4.38
N LYS A 74 2.19 14.16 4.05
CA LYS A 74 2.26 15.37 3.21
C LYS A 74 1.80 15.12 1.77
N LEU A 75 1.88 13.87 1.29
CA LEU A 75 1.41 13.45 -0.02
C LEU A 75 -0.09 13.07 -0.05
N GLY A 76 -0.80 13.25 1.08
CA GLY A 76 -2.25 13.04 1.17
C GLY A 76 -2.68 11.68 1.70
N PHE A 77 -1.72 10.82 2.07
CA PHE A 77 -2.00 9.58 2.79
C PHE A 77 -2.46 9.91 4.20
N LYS A 78 -3.58 9.33 4.65
CA LYS A 78 -4.11 9.54 6.01
C LYS A 78 -3.96 8.27 6.81
N ASN A 79 -3.60 8.36 8.09
CA ASN A 79 -3.58 7.17 8.95
C ASN A 79 -4.97 6.52 8.93
N TYR A 80 -5.00 5.20 8.72
CA TYR A 80 -6.25 4.47 8.69
C TYR A 80 -6.89 4.48 10.07
N GLN A 81 -8.18 4.79 10.09
CA GLN A 81 -9.02 4.70 11.28
C GLN A 81 -10.09 3.67 11.00
N SER A 82 -10.10 2.60 11.79
CA SER A 82 -11.16 1.61 11.68
C SER A 82 -12.50 2.22 12.09
N SER A 83 -13.51 1.98 11.26
CA SER A 83 -14.91 2.25 11.61
C SER A 83 -15.54 1.13 12.45
N ASP A 84 -14.87 -0.02 12.61
CA ASP A 84 -15.37 -1.13 13.41
C ASP A 84 -15.07 -0.88 14.90
N PRO A 85 -16.10 -0.70 15.75
CA PRO A 85 -15.92 -0.45 17.17
C PRO A 85 -15.31 -1.64 17.95
N PHE A 86 -15.24 -2.83 17.35
CA PHE A 86 -14.62 -4.03 17.92
C PHE A 86 -13.19 -4.26 17.43
N GLU A 87 -12.76 -3.56 16.39
CA GLU A 87 -11.36 -3.54 15.99
C GLU A 87 -10.63 -2.66 17.02
N LYS A 88 -9.89 -3.32 17.94
CA LYS A 88 -9.08 -2.61 18.94
C LYS A 88 -8.28 -1.52 18.22
N ASN A 89 -8.13 -0.35 18.87
CA ASN A 89 -7.16 0.69 18.50
C ASN A 89 -5.73 0.11 18.52
N THR A 90 -5.43 -0.81 17.61
CA THR A 90 -4.08 -1.15 17.21
C THR A 90 -3.62 0.06 16.45
N ASP A 91 -2.56 0.68 16.94
CA ASP A 91 -1.94 1.82 16.31
C ASP A 91 -1.50 1.38 14.90
N PHE A 92 -2.35 1.68 13.90
CA PHE A 92 -2.18 1.34 12.49
C PHE A 92 -1.13 2.25 11.87
N THR A 93 0.00 2.38 12.54
CA THR A 93 1.12 3.25 12.17
C THR A 93 1.63 2.98 10.76
N CYS A 94 1.39 1.78 10.23
CA CYS A 94 1.79 1.33 8.90
C CYS A 94 0.66 1.30 7.86
N ARG A 95 -0.59 1.56 8.25
CA ARG A 95 -1.74 1.49 7.34
C ARG A 95 -2.29 2.88 7.10
N TYR A 96 -2.43 3.19 5.82
CA TYR A 96 -2.91 4.46 5.34
C TYR A 96 -4.14 4.29 4.46
N GLN A 97 -4.89 5.37 4.36
CA GLN A 97 -5.98 5.54 3.43
C GLN A 97 -5.58 6.64 2.43
N LEU A 98 -5.68 6.33 1.15
CA LEU A 98 -5.44 7.23 0.04
C LEU A 98 -6.78 7.46 -0.69
N GLY A 99 -7.18 8.73 -0.85
CA GLY A 99 -8.49 9.03 -1.41
C GLY A 99 -9.64 8.63 -0.48
N GLU A 100 -10.72 8.09 -1.05
CA GLU A 100 -11.94 7.74 -0.30
C GLU A 100 -11.88 6.35 0.35
N ASP A 101 -11.26 5.37 -0.29
CA ASP A 101 -11.39 3.96 0.09
C ASP A 101 -10.13 3.11 -0.07
N LEU A 102 -9.09 3.60 -0.75
CA LEU A 102 -7.90 2.80 -1.03
C LEU A 102 -7.00 2.65 0.20
N ILE A 103 -6.82 1.42 0.65
CA ILE A 103 -5.92 1.07 1.75
C ILE A 103 -4.51 0.84 1.22
N VAL A 104 -3.52 1.39 1.92
CA VAL A 104 -2.11 1.27 1.58
C VAL A 104 -1.32 0.89 2.83
N ASP A 105 -0.65 -0.25 2.78
CA ASP A 105 0.14 -0.78 3.88
C ASP A 105 1.64 -0.64 3.60
N LEU A 106 2.37 0.01 4.52
CA LEU A 106 3.83 0.15 4.47
C LEU A 106 4.48 -0.83 5.45
N CYS A 107 5.16 -1.83 4.93
CA CYS A 107 5.82 -2.87 5.72
C CYS A 107 7.33 -2.64 5.79
N PRO A 108 7.94 -2.41 6.97
CA PRO A 108 9.39 -2.32 7.08
C PRO A 108 10.07 -3.67 6.78
N LEU A 109 11.19 -3.64 6.04
CA LEU A 109 11.99 -4.84 5.71
C LEU A 109 12.46 -5.61 6.96
N MET A 110 12.76 -4.91 8.03
CA MET A 110 13.23 -5.49 9.28
C MET A 110 12.14 -5.41 10.35
N LYS A 111 11.93 -6.51 11.08
CA LYS A 111 11.02 -6.54 12.24
C LYS A 111 11.50 -5.51 13.28
N LYS A 112 10.55 -4.75 13.84
CA LYS A 112 10.73 -3.66 14.82
C LYS A 112 11.86 -3.92 15.85
N PHE A 113 12.61 -2.86 16.14
CA PHE A 113 13.54 -2.71 17.27
C PHE A 113 12.82 -2.82 18.61
#